data_AF-A0A7C3VW47-F1
#
_entry.id   AF-A0A7C3VW47-F1
#
_cell.length_a   1.000
_cell.length_b   1.000
_cell.length_c   1.000
_cell.angle_alpha   90.00
_cell.angle_beta   90.00
_cell.angle_gamma   90.00
#
_symmetry.space_group_name_H-M   'P 1'
#
loop_
_entity.id
_entity.type
_entity.pdbx_description
1 polymer ?
#
loop_
_entity_poly.entity_id
_entity_poly.type
_entity_poly.pdbx_seq_one_letter_code
_entity_poly.pdbx_strand_id
1 'polypeptide(L)'
;MREVFTMWRYTKMVVLAAVTAAVYAAVLIPFKGFPIIPGFTEIRPATAIPIVFGLLFGPAAAWGAAIGNLIGDFFGTLSLGSIFGFWGNFFMAFVAYKVWGKMGPFSSRKEPCIRTGRQLGEYLLICLLASMVCATIIAWGLEVLQMLPFAILGGIILVNNFIVMAVLGPFLLLLLYPRAEKWNLLWTEIMEERDRPRGISPGLGAGLVWIGGLGGLIAGLLCSTGFYGAVLFKFGMGSVGPGVILAVSPFLLIFLLGCLLL
;
A
#
# COMPACT_ATOMS: atom_id res chain seq x y z
N MET A 1 10.84 -11.37 4.07
CA MET A 1 10.15 -11.62 2.78
C MET A 1 9.87 -13.10 2.49
N ARG A 2 10.51 -14.08 3.15
CA ARG A 2 10.21 -15.51 2.95
C ARG A 2 8.72 -15.82 3.11
N GLU A 3 8.06 -15.17 4.07
CA GLU A 3 6.64 -15.31 4.39
C GLU A 3 5.70 -15.03 3.21
N VAL A 4 6.10 -14.16 2.28
CA VAL A 4 5.34 -13.83 1.07
C VAL A 4 5.24 -15.05 0.14
N PHE A 5 6.24 -15.92 0.16
CA PHE A 5 6.31 -17.10 -0.71
C PHE A 5 5.90 -18.38 0.04
N THR A 6 6.21 -18.50 1.33
CA THR A 6 5.87 -19.70 2.10
C THR A 6 4.40 -19.75 2.52
N MET A 7 3.68 -18.62 2.53
CA MET A 7 2.25 -18.59 2.88
C MET A 7 1.40 -19.53 2.01
N TRP A 8 1.78 -19.77 0.75
CA TRP A 8 1.06 -20.66 -0.17
C TRP A 8 1.05 -22.14 0.28
N ARG A 9 1.92 -22.51 1.22
CA ARG A 9 1.94 -23.84 1.84
C ARG A 9 0.83 -24.03 2.88
N TYR A 10 0.19 -22.95 3.32
CA TYR A 10 -0.82 -22.95 4.37
C TYR A 10 -2.20 -22.73 3.76
N THR A 11 -3.08 -23.74 3.80
CA THR A 11 -4.43 -23.67 3.23
C THR A 11 -5.21 -22.46 3.74
N LYS A 12 -5.15 -22.15 5.04
CA LYS A 12 -5.80 -20.97 5.62
C LYS A 12 -5.31 -19.66 4.99
N MET A 13 -4.02 -19.53 4.69
CA MET A 13 -3.47 -18.33 4.03
C MET A 13 -3.94 -18.20 2.59
N VAL A 14 -4.00 -19.31 1.85
CA VAL A 14 -4.52 -19.33 0.48
C VAL A 14 -5.98 -18.86 0.47
N VAL A 15 -6.79 -19.36 1.41
CA VAL A 15 -8.18 -18.93 1.57
C VAL A 15 -8.25 -17.45 1.95
N LEU A 16 -7.44 -16.98 2.90
CA LEU A 16 -7.43 -15.56 3.31
C LEU A 16 -6.98 -14.64 2.15
N ALA A 17 -6.08 -15.08 1.28
CA ALA A 17 -5.69 -14.33 0.09
C ALA A 17 -6.87 -14.20 -0.89
N ALA A 18 -7.58 -15.31 -1.15
CA ALA A 18 -8.78 -15.31 -1.98
C ALA A 18 -9.90 -14.44 -1.39
N VAL A 19 -10.16 -14.55 -0.09
CA VAL A 19 -11.16 -13.71 0.62
C VAL A 19 -10.77 -12.25 0.56
N THR A 20 -9.49 -11.92 0.79
CA THR A 20 -9.01 -10.54 0.67
C THR A 20 -9.23 -10.00 -0.74
N ALA A 21 -8.88 -10.77 -1.77
CA ALA A 21 -9.09 -10.37 -3.16
C ALA A 21 -10.57 -10.17 -3.48
N ALA A 22 -11.42 -11.11 -3.08
CA ALA A 22 -12.87 -11.06 -3.33
C ALA A 22 -13.52 -9.87 -2.63
N VAL A 23 -13.24 -9.65 -1.34
CA VAL A 23 -13.80 -8.52 -0.58
C VAL A 23 -13.28 -7.20 -1.14
N TYR A 24 -11.97 -7.13 -1.43
CA TYR A 24 -11.39 -5.90 -1.98
C TYR A 24 -11.99 -5.55 -3.34
N ALA A 25 -12.06 -6.52 -4.27
CA ALA A 25 -12.69 -6.33 -5.57
C ALA A 25 -14.18 -6.00 -5.46
N ALA A 26 -14.93 -6.68 -4.60
CA ALA A 26 -16.37 -6.45 -4.41
C ALA A 26 -16.67 -5.02 -3.94
N VAL A 27 -15.82 -4.46 -3.08
CA VAL A 27 -15.95 -3.04 -2.68
C VAL A 27 -15.42 -2.11 -3.75
N LEU A 28 -14.40 -2.50 -4.52
CA LEU A 28 -13.76 -1.65 -5.53
C LEU A 28 -14.63 -1.46 -6.79
N ILE A 29 -15.22 -2.54 -7.31
CA ILE A 29 -15.95 -2.57 -8.59
C ILE A 29 -17.10 -1.54 -8.65
N PRO A 30 -17.99 -1.40 -7.64
CA PRO A 30 -19.05 -0.40 -7.68
C PRO A 30 -18.53 1.04 -7.82
N PHE A 31 -17.33 1.31 -7.30
CA PHE A 31 -16.74 2.65 -7.35
C PHE A 31 -16.03 2.95 -8.67
N LYS A 32 -15.85 1.97 -9.56
CA LYS A 32 -15.39 2.23 -10.94
C LYS A 32 -16.35 3.15 -11.72
N GLY A 33 -17.61 3.27 -11.29
CA GLY A 33 -18.58 4.24 -11.81
C GLY A 33 -18.35 5.70 -11.38
N PHE A 34 -17.43 5.96 -10.44
CA PHE A 34 -17.11 7.30 -9.92
C PHE A 34 -15.61 7.64 -10.14
N PRO A 35 -15.17 7.79 -11.39
CA PRO A 35 -13.76 8.07 -11.70
C PRO A 35 -13.36 9.47 -11.22
N ILE A 36 -12.17 9.59 -10.63
CA ILE A 36 -11.49 10.88 -10.41
C ILE A 36 -10.73 11.25 -11.68
N ILE A 37 -10.01 10.28 -12.27
CA ILE A 37 -9.43 10.38 -13.60
C ILE A 37 -9.97 9.20 -14.43
N PRO A 38 -10.83 9.46 -15.43
CA PRO A 38 -11.40 8.42 -16.26
C PRO A 38 -10.35 7.48 -16.85
N GLY A 39 -10.55 6.17 -16.69
CA GLY A 39 -9.64 5.12 -17.17
C GLY A 39 -8.42 4.84 -16.30
N PHE A 40 -8.16 5.63 -15.24
CA PHE A 40 -6.95 5.51 -14.43
C PHE A 40 -7.18 5.37 -12.93
N THR A 41 -8.05 6.19 -12.34
CA THR A 41 -8.32 6.11 -10.90
C THR A 41 -9.70 6.64 -10.53
N GLU A 42 -10.29 6.00 -9.54
CA GLU A 42 -11.62 6.25 -9.00
C GLU A 42 -11.56 6.67 -7.54
N ILE A 43 -12.71 7.03 -6.94
CA ILE A 43 -12.80 7.10 -5.49
C ILE A 43 -12.63 5.68 -4.96
N ARG A 44 -11.70 5.43 -4.01
CA ARG A 44 -11.34 4.05 -3.61
C ARG A 44 -11.61 3.76 -2.13
N PRO A 45 -12.89 3.70 -1.68
CA PRO A 45 -13.21 3.30 -0.31
C PRO A 45 -12.70 1.90 0.04
N ALA A 46 -12.55 1.06 -0.98
CA ALA A 46 -11.99 -0.28 -0.88
C ALA A 46 -10.56 -0.32 -0.31
N THR A 47 -9.78 0.78 -0.37
CA THR A 47 -8.40 0.82 0.15
C THR A 47 -8.30 0.62 1.66
N ALA A 48 -9.41 0.80 2.39
CA ALA A 48 -9.51 0.42 3.79
C ALA A 48 -9.36 -1.11 4.01
N ILE A 49 -9.66 -1.93 2.99
CA ILE A 49 -9.54 -3.40 3.08
C ILE A 49 -8.07 -3.83 3.09
N PRO A 50 -7.21 -3.51 2.09
CA PRO A 50 -5.80 -3.90 2.11
C PRO A 50 -5.03 -3.49 3.36
N ILE A 51 -5.29 -2.30 3.92
CA ILE A 51 -4.56 -1.85 5.12
C ILE A 51 -4.95 -2.66 6.37
N VAL A 52 -6.26 -2.86 6.59
CA VAL A 52 -6.76 -3.60 7.75
C VAL A 52 -6.45 -5.08 7.61
N PHE A 53 -6.72 -5.66 6.44
CA PHE A 53 -6.44 -7.08 6.19
C PHE A 53 -4.95 -7.33 6.13
N GLY A 54 -4.13 -6.36 5.71
CA GLY A 54 -2.68 -6.40 5.85
C GLY A 54 -2.29 -6.69 7.30
N LEU A 55 -2.74 -5.85 8.24
CA LEU A 55 -2.45 -6.01 9.66
C LEU A 55 -2.92 -7.37 10.23
N LEU A 56 -4.06 -7.89 9.77
CA LEU A 56 -4.65 -9.13 10.28
C LEU A 56 -4.09 -10.39 9.60
N PHE A 57 -4.05 -10.42 8.27
CA PHE A 57 -3.77 -11.59 7.43
C PHE A 57 -2.41 -11.52 6.72
N GLY A 58 -1.63 -10.46 6.93
CA GLY A 58 -0.22 -10.37 6.55
C GLY A 58 0.04 -10.62 5.06
N PRO A 59 0.91 -11.59 4.69
CA PRO A 59 1.28 -11.85 3.30
C PRO A 59 0.08 -12.30 2.44
N ALA A 60 -0.92 -12.97 3.03
CA ALA A 60 -2.14 -13.35 2.32
C ALA A 60 -2.92 -12.12 1.87
N ALA A 61 -3.02 -11.09 2.72
CA ALA A 61 -3.66 -9.84 2.34
C ALA A 61 -2.85 -9.03 1.33
N ALA A 62 -1.52 -9.11 1.35
CA ALA A 62 -0.68 -8.48 0.32
C ALA A 62 -0.97 -9.05 -1.07
N TRP A 63 -0.96 -10.37 -1.22
CA TRP A 63 -1.35 -11.02 -2.48
C TRP A 63 -2.82 -10.77 -2.83
N GLY A 64 -3.71 -10.85 -1.86
CA GLY A 64 -5.13 -10.59 -2.07
C GLY A 64 -5.41 -9.16 -2.52
N ALA A 65 -4.73 -8.16 -1.98
CA ALA A 65 -4.86 -6.77 -2.40
C ALA A 65 -4.39 -6.56 -3.86
N ALA A 66 -3.29 -7.21 -4.23
CA ALA A 66 -2.75 -7.16 -5.59
C ALA A 66 -3.73 -7.78 -6.61
N ILE A 67 -4.20 -8.99 -6.32
CA ILE A 67 -5.13 -9.74 -7.16
C ILE A 67 -6.49 -9.05 -7.20
N GLY A 68 -7.00 -8.61 -6.05
CA GLY A 68 -8.28 -7.90 -5.95
C GLY A 68 -8.29 -6.58 -6.72
N ASN A 69 -7.18 -5.82 -6.71
CA ASN A 69 -7.04 -4.64 -7.56
C ASN A 69 -7.11 -5.03 -9.05
N LEU A 70 -6.35 -6.04 -9.46
CA LEU A 70 -6.31 -6.48 -10.85
C LEU A 70 -7.68 -6.99 -11.32
N ILE A 71 -8.41 -7.73 -10.48
CA ILE A 71 -9.80 -8.12 -10.75
C ILE A 71 -10.65 -6.88 -10.97
N GLY A 72 -10.56 -5.88 -10.09
CA GLY A 72 -11.29 -4.62 -10.24
C GLY A 72 -10.94 -3.89 -11.55
N ASP A 73 -9.69 -3.94 -11.99
CA ASP A 73 -9.26 -3.31 -13.23
C ASP A 73 -9.94 -3.92 -14.48
N PHE A 74 -10.26 -5.22 -14.48
CA PHE A 74 -11.04 -5.85 -15.56
C PHE A 74 -12.44 -5.22 -15.75
N PHE A 75 -12.94 -4.46 -14.77
CA PHE A 75 -14.22 -3.76 -14.83
C PHE A 75 -14.09 -2.28 -15.26
N GLY A 76 -13.17 -1.98 -16.19
CA GLY A 76 -13.15 -0.71 -16.92
C GLY A 76 -11.87 0.12 -16.84
N THR A 77 -10.84 -0.34 -16.13
CA THR A 77 -9.54 0.38 -16.01
C THR A 77 -8.32 -0.48 -16.35
N LEU A 78 -8.53 -1.66 -16.95
CA LEU A 78 -7.45 -2.56 -17.32
C LEU A 78 -6.55 -1.92 -18.38
N SER A 79 -5.26 -1.83 -18.07
CA SER A 79 -4.24 -1.29 -18.96
C SER A 79 -2.87 -1.87 -18.64
N LEU A 80 -1.83 -1.48 -19.39
CA LEU A 80 -0.45 -1.78 -19.00
C LEU A 80 -0.09 -1.21 -17.62
N GLY A 81 -0.76 -0.13 -17.20
CA GLY A 81 -0.66 0.43 -15.86
C GLY A 81 -1.09 -0.52 -14.74
N SER A 82 -1.95 -1.51 -15.03
CA SER A 82 -2.43 -2.49 -14.05
C SER A 82 -1.32 -3.35 -13.46
N ILE A 83 -0.16 -3.50 -14.13
CA ILE A 83 1.02 -4.15 -13.57
C ILE A 83 1.54 -3.39 -12.34
N PHE A 84 1.58 -2.05 -12.44
CA PHE A 84 2.00 -1.20 -11.33
C PHE A 84 0.89 -1.05 -10.29
N GLY A 85 -0.38 -1.07 -10.71
CA GLY A 85 -1.52 -1.21 -9.81
C GLY A 85 -1.43 -2.47 -8.95
N PHE A 86 -1.09 -3.62 -9.54
CA PHE A 86 -0.90 -4.89 -8.84
C PHE A 86 0.14 -4.76 -7.72
N TRP A 87 1.35 -4.29 -8.06
CA TRP A 87 2.43 -4.16 -7.07
C TRP A 87 2.21 -3.01 -6.08
N GLY A 88 1.62 -1.90 -6.49
CA GLY A 88 1.27 -0.80 -5.60
C GLY A 88 0.32 -1.25 -4.50
N ASN A 89 -0.73 -2.01 -4.84
CA ASN A 89 -1.67 -2.54 -3.86
C ASN A 89 -1.09 -3.71 -3.05
N PHE A 90 -0.22 -4.55 -3.64
CA PHE A 90 0.57 -5.52 -2.89
C PHE A 90 1.35 -4.85 -1.76
N PHE A 91 2.13 -3.83 -2.12
CA PHE A 91 3.01 -3.14 -1.17
C PHE A 91 2.23 -2.28 -0.16
N MET A 92 1.05 -1.78 -0.52
CA MET A 92 0.14 -1.09 0.39
C MET A 92 -0.23 -1.97 1.60
N ALA A 93 -0.64 -3.21 1.36
CA ALA A 93 -0.94 -4.18 2.42
C ALA A 93 0.33 -4.74 3.07
N PHE A 94 1.39 -4.97 2.29
CA PHE A 94 2.67 -5.48 2.81
C PHE A 94 3.30 -4.55 3.85
N VAL A 95 3.38 -3.25 3.53
CA VAL A 95 3.91 -2.23 4.44
C VAL A 95 3.13 -2.23 5.75
N ALA A 96 1.80 -2.38 5.68
CA ALA A 96 0.94 -2.37 6.86
C ALA A 96 1.41 -3.38 7.91
N TYR A 97 1.54 -4.65 7.54
CA TYR A 97 1.89 -5.71 8.48
C TYR A 97 3.39 -5.78 8.77
N LYS A 98 4.23 -5.38 7.81
CA LYS A 98 5.68 -5.49 7.97
C LYS A 98 6.27 -4.38 8.80
N VAL A 99 5.69 -3.18 8.77
CA VAL A 99 6.21 -2.01 9.50
C VAL A 99 5.56 -1.87 10.89
N TRP A 100 4.35 -2.41 11.08
CA TRP A 100 3.70 -2.45 12.39
C TRP A 100 4.64 -3.04 13.45
N GLY A 101 4.77 -2.34 14.58
CA GLY A 101 5.63 -2.74 15.68
C GLY A 101 7.11 -2.31 15.51
N LYS A 102 7.55 -1.83 14.34
CA LYS A 102 8.98 -1.66 14.02
C LYS A 102 9.46 -0.21 13.82
N MET A 103 8.61 0.80 14.01
CA MET A 103 8.96 2.22 13.87
C MET A 103 9.64 2.84 15.09
N GLY A 104 10.46 2.08 15.82
CA GLY A 104 11.23 2.57 16.97
C GLY A 104 10.36 3.22 18.07
N PRO A 105 10.53 4.52 18.39
CA PRO A 105 9.74 5.21 19.41
C PRO A 105 8.27 5.42 19.00
N PHE A 106 7.97 5.47 17.70
CA PHE A 106 6.61 5.65 17.18
C PHE A 106 5.78 4.37 17.19
N SER A 107 6.42 3.22 17.43
CA SER A 107 5.75 1.93 17.55
C SER A 107 5.14 1.75 18.94
N SER A 108 3.91 1.24 18.99
CA SER A 108 3.25 0.78 20.22
C SER A 108 3.83 -0.54 20.72
N ARG A 109 4.47 -1.33 19.83
CA ARG A 109 4.99 -2.70 20.08
C ARG A 109 3.94 -3.66 20.62
N LYS A 110 2.67 -3.36 20.37
CA LYS A 110 1.52 -4.17 20.76
C LYS A 110 0.88 -4.76 19.51
N GLU A 111 -0.05 -5.68 19.72
CA GLU A 111 -0.91 -6.20 18.67
C GLU A 111 -1.65 -5.06 17.95
N PRO A 112 -2.00 -5.26 16.66
CA PRO A 112 -2.68 -4.26 15.83
C PRO A 112 -4.15 -4.08 16.22
N CYS A 113 -4.39 -3.64 17.44
CA CYS A 113 -5.67 -3.17 17.93
C CYS A 113 -5.58 -1.66 18.23
N ILE A 114 -6.62 -0.89 17.92
CA ILE A 114 -6.64 0.55 18.19
C ILE A 114 -7.33 0.78 19.55
N ARG A 115 -6.60 0.52 20.64
CA ARG A 115 -7.11 0.74 22.01
C ARG A 115 -6.55 1.99 22.68
N THR A 116 -5.45 2.53 22.15
CA THR A 116 -4.72 3.66 22.72
C THR A 116 -4.37 4.68 21.65
N GLY A 117 -4.20 5.95 22.05
CA GLY A 117 -3.78 7.01 21.13
C GLY A 117 -2.45 6.73 20.44
N ARG A 118 -1.53 6.00 21.09
CA ARG A 118 -0.27 5.57 20.48
C ARG A 118 -0.46 4.55 19.36
N GLN A 119 -1.36 3.58 19.53
CA GLN A 119 -1.71 2.62 18.48
C GLN A 119 -2.44 3.30 17.32
N LEU A 120 -3.31 4.28 17.60
CA LEU A 120 -3.93 5.10 16.56
C LEU A 120 -2.87 5.89 15.79
N GLY A 121 -1.92 6.52 16.49
CA GLY A 121 -0.82 7.25 15.85
C GLY A 121 0.06 6.36 14.97
N GLU A 122 0.43 5.18 15.46
CA GLU A 122 1.16 4.16 14.68
C GLU A 122 0.39 3.74 13.42
N TYR A 123 -0.91 3.49 13.57
CA TYR A 123 -1.81 3.14 12.47
C TYR A 123 -1.88 4.26 11.41
N LEU A 124 -2.05 5.51 11.82
CA LEU A 124 -2.13 6.65 10.89
C LEU A 124 -0.80 6.87 10.14
N LEU A 125 0.33 6.72 10.83
CA LEU A 125 1.65 6.77 10.18
C LEU A 125 1.82 5.66 9.13
N ILE A 126 1.35 4.45 9.44
CA ILE A 126 1.36 3.32 8.50
C ILE A 126 0.42 3.57 7.32
N CYS A 127 -0.77 4.16 7.54
CA CYS A 127 -1.66 4.55 6.44
C CYS A 127 -1.00 5.56 5.52
N LEU A 128 -0.31 6.56 6.07
CA LEU A 128 0.40 7.56 5.30
C LEU A 128 1.51 6.91 4.47
N LEU A 129 2.35 6.07 5.10
CA LEU A 129 3.42 5.36 4.43
C LEU A 129 2.91 4.43 3.31
N ALA A 130 1.90 3.63 3.60
CA ALA A 130 1.29 2.72 2.62
C ALA A 130 0.70 3.49 1.42
N SER A 131 0.09 4.65 1.67
CA SER A 131 -0.41 5.55 0.62
C SER A 131 0.72 6.10 -0.24
N MET A 132 1.81 6.58 0.36
CA MET A 132 2.97 7.13 -0.35
C MET A 132 3.66 6.07 -1.21
N VAL A 133 3.84 4.85 -0.68
CA VAL A 133 4.45 3.74 -1.42
C VAL A 133 3.57 3.33 -2.60
N CYS A 134 2.26 3.15 -2.37
CA CYS A 134 1.30 2.80 -3.42
C CYS A 134 1.26 3.87 -4.52
N ALA A 135 1.17 5.15 -4.12
CA ALA A 135 1.19 6.29 -5.03
C ALA A 135 2.49 6.35 -5.85
N THR A 136 3.64 6.22 -5.19
CA THR A 136 4.95 6.28 -5.85
C THR A 136 5.10 5.18 -6.89
N ILE A 137 4.74 3.93 -6.56
CA ILE A 137 4.85 2.80 -7.49
C ILE A 137 3.94 2.98 -8.71
N ILE A 138 2.68 3.33 -8.49
CA ILE A 138 1.69 3.45 -9.57
C ILE A 138 2.00 4.66 -10.46
N ALA A 139 2.27 5.82 -9.86
CA ALA A 139 2.57 7.05 -10.59
C ALA A 139 3.89 6.94 -11.36
N TRP A 140 4.93 6.34 -10.78
CA TRP A 140 6.19 6.06 -11.48
C TRP A 140 5.99 5.10 -12.66
N GLY A 141 5.20 4.05 -12.47
CA GLY A 141 4.91 3.10 -13.53
C GLY A 141 4.18 3.71 -14.72
N LEU A 142 3.19 4.57 -14.47
CA LEU A 142 2.46 5.27 -15.52
C LEU A 142 3.29 6.37 -16.20
N GLU A 143 4.23 6.97 -15.48
CA GLU A 143 5.25 7.85 -16.05
C GLU A 143 6.17 7.08 -17.01
N VAL A 144 6.64 5.89 -16.62
CA VAL A 144 7.46 5.00 -17.48
C VAL A 144 6.72 4.60 -18.75
N LEU A 145 5.42 4.34 -18.65
CA LEU A 145 4.55 4.01 -19.79
C LEU A 145 4.11 5.24 -20.60
N GLN A 146 4.50 6.45 -20.18
CA GLN A 146 4.09 7.73 -20.75
C GLN A 146 2.58 7.94 -20.83
N MET A 147 1.83 7.34 -19.91
CA MET A 147 0.36 7.39 -19.89
C MET A 147 -0.17 8.58 -19.10
N LEU A 148 0.46 8.93 -17.97
CA LEU A 148 0.02 10.01 -17.09
C LEU A 148 1.18 10.62 -16.29
N PRO A 149 1.23 11.96 -16.13
CA PRO A 149 2.25 12.60 -15.31
C PRO A 149 2.16 12.22 -13.83
N PHE A 150 3.32 11.98 -13.23
CA PHE A 150 3.48 11.63 -11.82
C PHE A 150 2.83 12.67 -10.88
N ALA A 151 3.02 13.96 -11.13
CA ALA A 151 2.50 15.04 -10.26
C ALA A 151 0.98 14.96 -10.05
N ILE A 152 0.25 14.60 -11.11
CA ILE A 152 -1.20 14.51 -11.07
C ILE A 152 -1.60 13.27 -10.27
N LEU A 153 -1.07 12.11 -10.66
CA LEU A 153 -1.56 10.85 -10.12
C LEU A 153 -1.02 10.54 -8.73
N GLY A 154 0.24 10.86 -8.45
CA GLY A 154 0.87 10.60 -7.16
C GLY A 154 0.16 11.32 -6.02
N GLY A 155 -0.17 12.61 -6.21
CA GLY A 155 -0.93 13.39 -5.23
C GLY A 155 -2.35 12.87 -5.03
N ILE A 156 -3.06 12.52 -6.11
CA ILE A 156 -4.43 12.00 -6.04
C ILE A 156 -4.46 10.65 -5.32
N ILE A 157 -3.59 9.70 -5.67
CA ILE A 157 -3.54 8.38 -5.03
C ILE A 157 -3.17 8.52 -3.55
N LEU A 158 -2.19 9.37 -3.21
CA LEU A 158 -1.80 9.62 -1.83
C LEU A 158 -3.02 10.05 -0.99
N VAL A 159 -3.69 11.12 -1.41
CA VAL A 159 -4.77 11.74 -0.64
C VAL A 159 -5.98 10.82 -0.56
N ASN A 160 -6.39 10.22 -1.68
CA ASN A 160 -7.53 9.32 -1.76
C ASN A 160 -7.35 8.09 -0.86
N ASN A 161 -6.21 7.40 -0.98
CA ASN A 161 -5.94 6.23 -0.15
C ASN A 161 -5.82 6.63 1.34
N PHE A 162 -5.06 7.70 1.64
CA PHE A 162 -4.80 8.08 3.03
C PHE A 162 -6.09 8.43 3.78
N ILE A 163 -6.94 9.28 3.19
CA ILE A 163 -8.20 9.70 3.84
C ILE A 163 -9.08 8.49 4.13
N VAL A 164 -9.28 7.62 3.13
CA VAL A 164 -10.12 6.42 3.28
C VAL A 164 -9.57 5.49 4.37
N MET A 165 -8.28 5.18 4.31
CA MET A 165 -7.64 4.26 5.25
C MET A 165 -7.59 4.83 6.68
N ALA A 166 -7.37 6.13 6.82
CA ALA A 166 -7.34 6.83 8.11
C ALA A 166 -8.73 6.93 8.76
N VAL A 167 -9.78 7.10 7.97
CA VAL A 167 -11.16 7.29 8.47
C VAL A 167 -11.87 5.95 8.67
N LEU A 168 -11.92 5.11 7.64
CA LEU A 168 -12.68 3.84 7.70
C LEU A 168 -11.89 2.71 8.35
N GLY A 169 -10.58 2.70 8.17
CA GLY A 169 -9.75 1.59 8.61
C GLY A 169 -9.70 1.39 10.13
N PRO A 170 -9.67 2.43 10.99
CA PRO A 170 -9.78 2.23 12.42
C PRO A 170 -11.07 1.55 12.87
N PHE A 171 -12.20 1.96 12.28
CA PHE A 171 -13.50 1.35 12.54
C PHE A 171 -13.52 -0.12 12.13
N LEU A 172 -13.02 -0.42 10.92
CA LEU A 172 -12.93 -1.79 10.43
C LEU A 172 -12.00 -2.65 11.29
N LEU A 173 -10.84 -2.13 11.71
CA LEU A 173 -9.89 -2.85 12.54
C LEU A 173 -10.47 -3.14 13.93
N LEU A 174 -11.17 -2.18 14.56
CA LEU A 174 -11.88 -2.39 15.81
C LEU A 174 -12.96 -3.47 15.71
N LEU A 175 -13.66 -3.53 14.58
CA LEU A 175 -14.70 -4.53 14.35
C LEU A 175 -14.12 -5.92 14.06
N LEU A 176 -13.08 -6.00 13.22
CA LEU A 176 -12.59 -7.25 12.67
C LEU A 176 -11.52 -7.91 13.53
N TYR A 177 -10.69 -7.13 14.23
CA TYR A 177 -9.59 -7.66 15.05
C TYR A 177 -10.08 -8.71 16.08
N PRO A 178 -11.10 -8.43 16.93
CA PRO A 178 -11.54 -9.41 17.94
C PRO A 178 -12.09 -10.71 17.34
N ARG A 179 -12.66 -10.64 16.13
CA ARG A 179 -13.19 -11.81 15.42
C ARG A 179 -12.07 -12.62 14.79
N ALA A 180 -11.11 -11.95 14.15
CA ALA A 180 -9.94 -12.59 13.56
C ALA A 180 -9.11 -13.32 14.62
N GLU A 181 -8.87 -12.67 15.76
CA GLU A 181 -8.17 -13.26 16.92
C GLU A 181 -8.94 -14.46 17.49
N LYS A 182 -10.25 -14.30 17.77
CA LYS A 182 -11.08 -15.41 18.29
C LYS A 182 -11.08 -16.65 17.39
N TRP A 183 -10.93 -16.48 16.08
CA TRP A 183 -10.95 -17.57 15.10
C TRP A 183 -9.56 -18.06 14.71
N ASN A 184 -8.50 -17.58 15.38
CA ASN A 184 -7.11 -17.89 15.06
C ASN A 184 -6.78 -17.62 13.58
N LEU A 185 -7.24 -16.47 13.08
CA LEU A 185 -7.06 -16.02 11.70
C LEU A 185 -5.90 -15.05 11.54
N LEU A 186 -5.22 -14.65 12.61
CA LEU A 186 -4.07 -13.77 12.47
C LEU A 186 -2.95 -14.50 11.75
N TRP A 187 -2.25 -13.80 10.87
CA TRP A 187 -1.21 -14.44 10.08
C TRP A 187 -0.06 -14.96 10.93
N THR A 188 0.15 -14.34 12.08
CA THR A 188 1.11 -14.73 13.11
C THR A 188 0.68 -15.98 13.89
N GLU A 189 -0.59 -16.36 13.87
CA GLU A 189 -1.10 -17.57 14.52
C GLU A 189 -1.12 -18.75 13.55
N ILE A 190 -1.36 -18.50 12.26
CA ILE A 190 -1.44 -19.52 11.22
C ILE A 190 -0.06 -19.98 10.75
N MET A 191 0.87 -19.04 10.51
CA MET A 191 2.19 -19.39 9.98
C MET A 191 3.18 -19.74 11.08
N GLU A 192 3.96 -20.79 10.89
CA GLU A 192 5.01 -21.17 11.81
C GLU A 192 6.13 -20.11 11.87
N GLU A 193 6.82 -20.02 13.00
CA GLU A 193 7.91 -19.03 13.20
C GLU A 193 9.04 -19.17 12.19
N ARG A 194 9.37 -20.40 11.77
CA ARG A 194 10.40 -20.68 10.73
C ARG A 194 10.09 -20.05 9.38
N ASP A 195 8.80 -19.87 9.08
CA ASP A 195 8.29 -19.27 7.86
C ASP A 195 8.02 -17.77 8.01
N ARG A 196 8.21 -17.24 9.24
CA ARG A 196 8.14 -15.81 9.58
C ARG A 196 9.49 -15.30 10.11
N PRO A 197 10.59 -15.40 9.33
CA PRO A 197 11.89 -14.98 9.81
C PRO A 197 11.87 -13.51 10.23
N ARG A 198 12.50 -13.21 11.37
CA ARG A 198 12.74 -11.83 11.77
C ARG A 198 13.62 -11.17 10.70
N GLY A 199 13.30 -9.93 10.32
CA GLY A 199 14.13 -9.13 9.44
C GLY A 199 15.54 -8.98 10.01
N ILE A 200 16.53 -8.86 9.12
CA ILE A 200 17.95 -8.74 9.49
C ILE A 200 18.18 -7.50 10.36
N SER A 201 17.55 -6.38 9.99
CA SER A 201 17.59 -5.13 10.75
C SER A 201 16.24 -4.41 10.64
N PRO A 202 15.26 -4.77 11.50
CA PRO A 202 13.89 -4.26 11.40
C PRO A 202 13.78 -2.73 11.49
N GLY A 203 14.61 -2.09 12.32
CA GLY A 203 14.61 -0.63 12.47
C GLY A 203 15.19 0.09 11.25
N LEU A 204 16.31 -0.40 10.72
CA LEU A 204 16.90 0.12 9.48
C LEU A 204 15.95 -0.11 8.31
N GLY A 205 15.34 -1.29 8.22
CA GLY A 205 14.35 -1.63 7.20
C GLY A 205 13.16 -0.67 7.22
N ALA A 206 12.58 -0.41 8.40
CA ALA A 206 11.50 0.56 8.55
C ALA A 206 11.93 1.97 8.12
N GLY A 207 13.14 2.40 8.50
CA GLY A 207 13.71 3.69 8.09
C GLY A 207 13.86 3.81 6.58
N LEU A 208 14.42 2.79 5.91
CA LEU A 208 14.58 2.78 4.45
C LEU A 208 13.25 2.73 3.71
N VAL A 209 12.25 2.02 4.23
CA VAL A 209 10.89 2.04 3.65
C VAL A 209 10.29 3.45 3.72
N TRP A 210 10.46 4.17 4.84
CA TRP A 210 10.06 5.57 4.95
C TRP A 210 10.82 6.48 3.98
N ILE A 211 12.15 6.36 3.90
CA ILE A 211 12.98 7.14 2.97
C ILE A 211 12.56 6.88 1.53
N GLY A 212 12.33 5.63 1.15
CA GLY A 212 11.91 5.27 -0.20
C GLY A 212 10.50 5.77 -0.53
N GLY A 213 9.53 5.62 0.38
CA GLY A 213 8.17 6.09 0.18
C GLY A 213 8.04 7.62 0.14
N LEU A 214 8.61 8.30 1.14
CA LEU A 214 8.56 9.76 1.23
C LEU A 214 9.46 10.43 0.18
N GLY A 215 10.69 9.96 0.04
CA GLY A 215 11.66 10.50 -0.91
C GLY A 215 11.22 10.29 -2.35
N GLY A 216 10.68 9.10 -2.68
CA GLY A 216 10.15 8.82 -4.02
C GLY A 216 8.98 9.73 -4.38
N LEU A 217 8.06 9.96 -3.44
CA LEU A 217 6.95 10.87 -3.67
C LEU A 217 7.42 12.33 -3.83
N ILE A 218 8.27 12.83 -2.93
CA ILE A 218 8.76 14.21 -2.99
C ILE A 218 9.57 14.44 -4.27
N ALA A 219 10.51 13.54 -4.59
CA ALA A 219 11.31 13.64 -5.81
C ALA A 219 10.42 13.62 -7.06
N GLY A 220 9.45 12.71 -7.11
CA GLY A 220 8.52 12.62 -8.24
C GLY A 220 7.66 13.86 -8.39
N LEU A 221 7.11 14.40 -7.29
CA LEU A 221 6.32 15.63 -7.31
C LEU A 221 7.19 16.82 -7.76
N LEU A 222 8.35 17.05 -7.14
CA LEU A 222 9.23 18.18 -7.46
C LEU A 222 9.73 18.15 -8.90
N CYS A 223 10.12 16.97 -9.39
CA CYS A 223 10.56 16.81 -10.78
C CYS A 223 9.41 16.98 -11.77
N SER A 224 8.22 16.46 -11.47
CA SER A 224 7.07 16.48 -12.37
C SER A 224 6.36 17.84 -12.43
N THR A 225 6.41 18.63 -11.35
CA THR A 225 5.94 20.05 -11.35
C THR A 225 6.96 21.03 -11.90
N GLY A 226 8.17 20.57 -12.26
CA GLY A 226 9.31 21.41 -12.58
C GLY A 226 9.88 22.08 -11.34
N PHE A 227 11.22 22.06 -11.19
CA PHE A 227 11.94 22.71 -10.09
C PHE A 227 11.68 24.25 -9.99
N TYR A 228 11.03 24.87 -10.99
CA TYR A 228 10.78 26.30 -11.12
C TYR A 228 9.40 26.63 -11.72
N GLY A 229 8.30 26.42 -10.99
CA GLY A 229 7.09 27.25 -11.19
C GLY A 229 5.77 26.62 -11.63
N ALA A 230 5.46 25.36 -11.28
CA ALA A 230 4.06 24.90 -11.33
C ALA A 230 3.40 24.85 -9.95
N VAL A 231 2.14 25.29 -9.91
CA VAL A 231 1.29 25.38 -8.72
C VAL A 231 0.71 24.00 -8.40
N LEU A 232 0.89 23.55 -7.15
CA LEU A 232 0.27 22.33 -6.62
C LEU A 232 -1.24 22.34 -6.91
N PHE A 233 -1.79 21.26 -7.46
CA PHE A 233 -3.22 21.11 -7.86
C PHE A 233 -3.68 21.82 -9.14
N LYS A 234 -2.79 22.31 -10.02
CA LYS A 234 -3.20 22.65 -11.40
C LYS A 234 -3.26 21.41 -12.29
N PHE A 235 -4.48 20.96 -12.59
CA PHE A 235 -4.75 19.90 -13.58
C PHE A 235 -4.20 20.30 -14.96
N GLY A 236 -3.42 19.43 -15.60
CA GLY A 236 -3.03 19.55 -17.02
C GLY A 236 -1.64 20.12 -17.33
N MET A 237 -0.79 20.43 -16.35
CA MET A 237 0.61 20.86 -16.60
C MET A 237 1.63 19.98 -15.86
N GLY A 238 1.69 18.71 -16.22
CA GLY A 238 2.86 17.86 -15.96
C GLY A 238 3.37 17.35 -17.29
N SER A 239 4.65 17.50 -17.59
CA SER A 239 5.26 16.80 -18.72
C SER A 239 5.70 15.42 -18.24
N VAL A 240 5.39 14.40 -19.03
CA VAL A 240 6.03 13.11 -18.84
C VAL A 240 7.50 13.27 -19.24
N GLY A 241 8.44 12.84 -18.40
CA GLY A 241 9.85 13.04 -18.68
C GLY A 241 10.78 12.02 -18.04
N PRO A 242 11.89 11.67 -18.71
CA PRO A 242 12.90 10.75 -18.16
C PRO A 242 13.49 11.25 -16.84
N GLY A 243 13.47 12.57 -16.58
CA GLY A 243 13.92 13.16 -15.32
C GLY A 243 13.13 12.67 -14.09
N VAL A 244 11.81 12.53 -14.20
CA VAL A 244 10.96 12.02 -13.10
C VAL A 244 11.28 10.55 -12.85
N ILE A 245 11.38 9.76 -13.92
CA ILE A 245 11.70 8.33 -13.84
C ILE A 245 13.04 8.13 -13.13
N LEU A 246 14.08 8.87 -13.55
CA LEU A 246 15.43 8.77 -12.98
C LEU A 246 15.49 9.29 -11.54
N ALA A 247 14.70 10.31 -11.19
CA ALA A 247 14.68 10.85 -9.83
C ALA A 247 13.99 9.92 -8.82
N VAL A 248 12.93 9.22 -9.23
CA VAL A 248 12.14 8.34 -8.35
C VAL A 248 12.75 6.94 -8.22
N SER A 249 13.39 6.42 -9.28
CA SER A 249 13.93 5.05 -9.31
C SER A 249 14.86 4.70 -8.13
N PRO A 250 15.83 5.55 -7.72
CA PRO A 250 16.68 5.27 -6.57
C PRO A 250 15.90 5.07 -5.26
N PHE A 251 14.80 5.82 -5.07
CA PHE A 251 13.96 5.69 -3.89
C PHE A 251 13.14 4.40 -3.90
N LEU A 252 12.70 3.94 -5.07
CA LEU A 252 12.08 2.62 -5.21
C LEU A 252 13.06 1.49 -4.87
N LEU A 253 14.33 1.62 -5.27
CA LEU A 253 15.39 0.66 -4.88
C LEU A 253 15.62 0.68 -3.36
N ILE A 254 15.72 1.87 -2.76
CA ILE A 254 15.84 2.02 -1.30
C ILE A 254 14.64 1.39 -0.58
N PHE A 255 13.43 1.61 -1.08
CA PHE A 255 12.21 0.99 -0.55
C PHE A 255 12.28 -0.55 -0.60
N LEU A 256 12.68 -1.13 -1.72
CA LEU A 256 12.81 -2.59 -1.88
C LEU A 256 13.89 -3.17 -0.96
N LEU A 257 15.03 -2.48 -0.81
CA LEU A 257 16.08 -2.84 0.15
C LEU A 257 15.53 -2.80 1.59
N GLY A 258 14.75 -1.77 1.93
CA GLY A 258 14.06 -1.69 3.22
C GLY A 258 13.12 -2.88 3.45
N CYS A 259 12.34 -3.27 2.44
CA CYS A 259 11.45 -4.43 2.51
C CYS A 259 12.18 -5.75 2.73
N LEU A 260 13.39 -5.91 2.17
CA LEU A 260 14.24 -7.08 2.38
C LEU A 260 14.81 -7.17 3.81
N LEU A 261 15.04 -6.02 4.45
CA LEU A 261 15.58 -5.94 5.81
C LEU A 261 14.51 -6.11 6.92
N LEU A 262 13.22 -5.99 6.58
CA LEU A 262 12.05 -6.13 7.47
C LEU A 262 11.61 -7.57 7.72
#